data_AF-A0A5B2TK27-F1
#
_entry.id   AF-A0A5B2TK27-F1
#
_cell.length_a   1.000
_cell.length_b   1.000
_cell.length_c   1.000
_cell.angle_alpha   90.00
_cell.angle_beta   90.00
_cell.angle_gamma   90.00
#
_symmetry.space_group_name_H-M   'P 1'
#
loop_
_entity.id
_entity.type
_entity.pdbx_description
1 polymer ?
#
loop_
_entity_poly.entity_id
_entity_poly.type
_entity_poly.pdbx_seq_one_letter_code
_entity_poly.pdbx_strand_id
1 'polypeptide(L)'
;MNHPSVPPGQPNGRPRPKRFRRLLAGLAAILLLLAGAHAGLWWWAAGRVEQEMGQWAAARRAEGWQISHAAPRREGWPLRLDVSWPELRLVVPLAGLPGGATWQAQALRLRLSLTPWNDAWRDALAEPIGAQRLQAAGRSLPLTADTMNATIPLRPREAGAPIRVTLRQLRLGAAPQMVEVAQGAGRIEGRSLTLDLRDLTLPVEAPLGRIITALGVRAAMLGPVPDLGSFGPPPASRAAAWRDGGGEIDLQALTLRWGGLSASVSGRLGLDGALQPRGSGRLAVANPAQATDALAEAGVLAPRMAALARGLLPLLARPDPAGGAPRLEVPVQLQDRAVTAAGLSLLRLPVLEWPGS
;
A
#
# COMPACT_ATOMS: atom_id res chain seq x y z
N MET A 1 -20.12 -94.88 -25.32
CA MET A 1 -20.11 -93.92 -24.20
C MET A 1 -19.97 -92.52 -24.78
N ASN A 2 -21.00 -91.71 -24.57
CA ASN A 2 -21.15 -90.34 -25.07
C ASN A 2 -20.18 -89.38 -24.37
N HIS A 3 -19.57 -88.47 -25.12
CA HIS A 3 -19.33 -87.11 -24.66
C HIS A 3 -19.59 -86.10 -25.80
N PRO A 4 -20.22 -84.95 -25.50
CA PRO A 4 -20.96 -84.14 -26.45
C PRO A 4 -20.09 -83.10 -27.18
N SER A 5 -20.48 -82.83 -28.42
CA SER A 5 -19.97 -81.74 -29.25
C SER A 5 -20.51 -80.39 -28.74
N VAL A 6 -19.61 -79.53 -28.25
CA VAL A 6 -19.89 -78.13 -27.92
C VAL A 6 -19.91 -77.29 -29.21
N PRO A 7 -20.93 -76.46 -29.48
CA PRO A 7 -20.94 -75.59 -30.64
C PRO A 7 -20.02 -74.37 -30.44
N PRO A 8 -19.40 -73.82 -31.50
CA PRO A 8 -18.55 -72.64 -31.39
C PRO A 8 -19.36 -71.38 -31.10
N GLY A 9 -18.92 -70.62 -30.10
CA GLY A 9 -19.51 -69.34 -29.72
C GLY A 9 -19.37 -68.28 -30.83
N GLN A 10 -20.47 -67.61 -31.15
CA GLN A 10 -20.47 -66.44 -32.02
C GLN A 10 -19.83 -65.24 -31.28
N PRO A 11 -18.92 -64.47 -31.91
CA PRO A 11 -18.48 -63.21 -31.36
C PRO A 11 -19.59 -62.16 -31.54
N ASN A 12 -20.26 -61.82 -30.44
CA ASN A 12 -21.26 -60.75 -30.38
C ASN A 12 -20.59 -59.36 -30.52
N GLY A 13 -20.19 -58.99 -31.75
CA GLY A 13 -19.75 -57.65 -32.10
C GLY A 13 -20.93 -56.69 -32.17
N ARG A 14 -21.40 -56.17 -31.02
CA ARG A 14 -22.45 -55.12 -31.01
C ARG A 14 -21.96 -53.91 -31.84
N PRO A 15 -22.67 -53.49 -32.90
CA PRO A 15 -22.26 -52.32 -33.67
C PRO A 15 -22.41 -51.07 -32.79
N ARG A 16 -21.29 -50.40 -32.49
CA ARG A 16 -21.33 -49.06 -31.83
C ARG A 16 -22.18 -48.13 -32.71
N PRO A 17 -23.35 -47.64 -32.26
CA PRO A 17 -24.31 -47.03 -33.15
C PRO A 17 -23.78 -45.70 -33.70
N LYS A 18 -23.94 -45.46 -35.01
CA LYS A 18 -23.53 -44.22 -35.71
C LYS A 18 -23.99 -42.93 -35.00
N ARG A 19 -25.08 -42.99 -34.22
CA ARG A 19 -25.58 -41.91 -33.35
C ARG A 19 -24.59 -41.53 -32.24
N PHE A 20 -23.92 -42.50 -31.61
CA PHE A 20 -22.93 -42.25 -30.58
C PHE A 20 -21.68 -41.53 -31.13
N ARG A 21 -21.23 -41.89 -32.33
CA ARG A 21 -20.13 -41.18 -33.01
C ARG A 21 -20.50 -39.74 -33.37
N ARG A 22 -21.74 -39.49 -33.79
CA ARG A 22 -22.25 -38.13 -34.05
C ARG A 22 -22.38 -37.29 -32.77
N LEU A 23 -22.84 -37.89 -31.68
CA LEU A 23 -22.89 -37.23 -30.36
C LEU A 23 -21.48 -36.89 -29.86
N LEU A 24 -20.53 -37.82 -29.96
CA LEU A 24 -19.12 -37.57 -29.61
C LEU A 24 -18.50 -36.48 -30.50
N ALA A 25 -18.77 -36.49 -31.80
CA ALA A 25 -18.29 -35.46 -32.72
C ALA A 25 -18.90 -34.08 -32.41
N GLY A 26 -20.19 -34.02 -32.07
CA GLY A 26 -20.85 -32.80 -31.64
C GLY A 26 -20.28 -32.25 -30.33
N LEU A 27 -20.07 -33.12 -29.34
CA LEU A 27 -19.42 -32.76 -28.07
C LEU A 27 -17.99 -32.25 -28.31
N ALA A 28 -17.21 -32.94 -29.13
CA ALA A 28 -15.86 -32.51 -29.48
C ALA A 28 -15.86 -31.14 -30.19
N ALA A 29 -16.80 -30.89 -31.10
CA ALA A 29 -16.95 -29.60 -31.76
C ALA A 29 -17.30 -28.48 -30.77
N ILE A 30 -18.20 -28.74 -29.81
CA ILE A 30 -18.54 -27.79 -28.74
C ILE A 30 -17.31 -27.52 -27.86
N LEU A 31 -16.55 -28.54 -27.47
CA LEU A 31 -15.34 -28.37 -26.67
C LEU A 31 -14.27 -27.56 -27.42
N LEU A 32 -14.11 -27.77 -28.73
CA LEU A 32 -13.21 -26.98 -29.58
C LEU A 32 -13.67 -25.52 -29.70
N LEU A 33 -14.96 -25.28 -29.87
CA LEU A 33 -15.53 -23.92 -29.89
C LEU A 33 -15.31 -23.22 -28.55
N LEU A 34 -15.56 -23.90 -27.43
CA LEU A 34 -15.30 -23.36 -26.09
C LEU A 34 -13.82 -23.09 -25.86
N ALA A 35 -12.93 -23.98 -26.30
CA ALA A 35 -11.48 -23.77 -26.23
C ALA A 35 -11.03 -22.57 -27.08
N GLY A 36 -11.56 -22.42 -28.29
CA GLY A 36 -11.30 -21.28 -29.17
C GLY A 36 -11.83 -19.96 -28.59
N ALA A 37 -13.05 -19.95 -28.06
CA ALA A 37 -13.63 -18.80 -27.37
C ALA A 37 -12.80 -18.42 -26.12
N HIS A 38 -12.37 -19.40 -25.34
CA HIS A 38 -11.50 -19.19 -24.16
C HIS A 38 -10.15 -18.62 -24.55
N ALA A 39 -9.52 -19.16 -25.61
CA ALA A 39 -8.28 -18.61 -26.14
C ALA A 39 -8.46 -17.15 -26.58
N GLY A 40 -9.53 -16.85 -27.33
CA GLY A 40 -9.86 -15.48 -27.75
C GLY A 40 -10.06 -14.53 -26.56
N LEU A 41 -10.80 -14.96 -25.54
CA LEU A 41 -11.01 -14.21 -24.30
C LEU A 41 -9.68 -13.94 -23.57
N TRP A 42 -8.81 -14.94 -23.46
CA TRP A 42 -7.50 -14.81 -22.82
C TRP A 42 -6.63 -13.76 -23.53
N TRP A 43 -6.55 -13.82 -24.86
CA TRP A 43 -5.79 -12.85 -25.66
C TRP A 43 -6.35 -11.44 -25.57
N TRP A 44 -7.68 -11.31 -25.60
CA TRP A 44 -8.36 -10.03 -25.41
C TRP A 44 -8.09 -9.43 -24.03
N ALA A 45 -8.19 -10.23 -22.96
CA ALA A 45 -7.94 -9.80 -21.59
C ALA A 45 -6.47 -9.35 -21.41
N ALA A 46 -5.52 -10.10 -21.96
CA ALA A 46 -4.10 -9.72 -21.94
C ALA A 46 -3.85 -8.39 -22.64
N GLY A 47 -4.42 -8.20 -23.83
CA GLY A 47 -4.33 -6.95 -24.57
C GLY A 47 -4.97 -5.78 -23.82
N ARG A 48 -6.11 -6.01 -23.15
CA ARG A 48 -6.78 -4.97 -22.37
C ARG A 48 -5.94 -4.51 -21.18
N VAL A 49 -5.35 -5.45 -20.43
CA VAL A 49 -4.47 -5.11 -19.29
C VAL A 49 -3.27 -4.27 -19.74
N GLU A 50 -2.62 -4.64 -20.84
CA GLU A 50 -1.50 -3.87 -21.37
C GLU A 50 -1.93 -2.48 -21.87
N GLN A 51 -3.09 -2.37 -22.52
CA GLN A 51 -3.63 -1.10 -22.98
C GLN A 51 -3.93 -0.16 -21.81
N GLU A 52 -4.63 -0.65 -20.77
CA GLU A 52 -4.96 0.12 -19.56
C GLU A 52 -3.69 0.57 -18.82
N MET A 53 -2.72 -0.32 -18.68
CA MET A 53 -1.44 0.03 -18.05
C MET A 53 -0.66 1.05 -18.89
N GLY A 54 -0.69 0.92 -20.22
CA GLY A 54 -0.08 1.89 -21.13
C GLY A 54 -0.73 3.27 -21.04
N GLN A 55 -2.07 3.32 -20.96
CA GLN A 55 -2.83 4.56 -20.77
C GLN A 55 -2.57 5.17 -19.40
N TRP A 56 -2.58 4.38 -18.33
CA TRP A 56 -2.18 4.83 -16.99
C TRP A 56 -0.76 5.38 -17.00
N ALA A 57 0.20 4.67 -17.62
CA ALA A 57 1.58 5.12 -17.66
C ALA A 57 1.74 6.41 -18.48
N ALA A 58 1.01 6.56 -19.59
CA ALA A 58 0.99 7.80 -20.38
C ALA A 58 0.38 8.97 -19.60
N ALA A 59 -0.75 8.75 -18.91
CA ALA A 59 -1.37 9.74 -18.04
C ALA A 59 -0.43 10.16 -16.91
N ARG A 60 0.22 9.21 -16.23
CA ARG A 60 1.19 9.51 -15.17
C ARG A 60 2.45 10.19 -15.69
N ARG A 61 2.88 9.92 -16.92
CA ARG A 61 3.99 10.67 -17.56
C ARG A 61 3.60 12.11 -17.89
N ALA A 62 2.35 12.37 -18.30
CA ALA A 62 1.84 13.74 -18.38
C ALA A 62 1.85 14.42 -16.99
N GLU A 63 1.52 13.62 -15.96
CA GLU A 63 1.67 13.99 -14.56
C GLU A 63 3.13 13.97 -14.04
N GLY A 64 4.13 13.79 -14.89
CA GLY A 64 5.54 13.93 -14.51
C GLY A 64 6.23 12.80 -13.82
N TRP A 65 5.57 11.66 -13.76
CA TRP A 65 6.22 10.43 -13.39
C TRP A 65 7.15 10.00 -14.52
N GLN A 66 8.34 9.52 -14.19
CA GLN A 66 9.17 8.82 -15.18
C GLN A 66 8.96 7.33 -15.01
N ILE A 67 8.29 6.72 -15.98
CA ILE A 67 7.95 5.31 -15.99
C ILE A 67 8.67 4.64 -17.15
N SER A 68 9.58 3.71 -16.86
CA SER A 68 10.28 2.90 -17.87
C SER A 68 10.22 1.42 -17.49
N HIS A 69 10.09 0.56 -18.50
CA HIS A 69 10.08 -0.90 -18.35
C HIS A 69 10.46 -1.53 -19.71
N ALA A 70 10.91 -2.78 -19.69
CA ALA A 70 11.10 -3.58 -20.89
C ALA A 70 9.76 -4.03 -21.50
N ALA A 71 9.78 -4.68 -22.66
CA ALA A 71 8.58 -5.23 -23.29
C ALA A 71 7.80 -6.15 -22.32
N PRO A 72 6.48 -5.94 -22.13
CA PRO A 72 5.67 -6.79 -21.27
C PRO A 72 5.68 -8.25 -21.73
N ARG A 73 5.63 -9.18 -20.78
CA ARG A 73 5.53 -10.63 -21.06
C ARG A 73 4.22 -11.18 -20.53
N ARG A 74 3.58 -12.05 -21.32
CA ARG A 74 2.28 -12.67 -21.03
C ARG A 74 2.48 -14.16 -20.75
N GLU A 75 1.99 -14.64 -19.61
CA GLU A 75 2.14 -16.02 -19.15
C GLU A 75 0.84 -16.51 -18.48
N GLY A 76 0.77 -17.80 -18.14
CA GLY A 76 -0.30 -18.36 -17.29
C GLY A 76 -1.48 -19.04 -18.00
N TRP A 77 -1.49 -19.12 -19.33
CA TRP A 77 -2.51 -19.85 -20.09
C TRP A 77 -2.71 -21.28 -19.54
N PRO A 78 -3.95 -21.82 -19.48
CA PRO A 78 -5.21 -21.19 -19.93
C PRO A 78 -5.94 -20.44 -18.81
N LEU A 79 -5.76 -20.85 -17.56
CA LEU A 79 -6.65 -20.49 -16.46
C LEU A 79 -6.16 -19.28 -15.67
N ARG A 80 -4.98 -18.75 -16.02
CA ARG A 80 -4.38 -17.59 -15.38
C ARG A 80 -3.87 -16.63 -16.46
N LEU A 81 -3.85 -15.35 -16.13
CA LEU A 81 -3.20 -14.33 -16.93
C LEU A 81 -2.19 -13.62 -16.04
N ASP A 82 -0.91 -13.91 -16.25
CA ASP A 82 0.19 -13.20 -15.65
C ASP A 82 0.76 -12.23 -16.68
N VAL A 83 0.64 -10.93 -16.43
CA VAL A 83 1.31 -9.89 -17.24
C VAL A 83 2.45 -9.34 -16.40
N SER A 84 3.69 -9.45 -16.89
CA SER A 84 4.86 -8.93 -16.20
C SER A 84 5.51 -7.78 -16.97
N TRP A 85 5.92 -6.75 -16.24
CA TRP A 85 6.70 -5.62 -16.72
C TRP A 85 8.12 -5.73 -16.16
N PRO A 86 9.08 -6.26 -16.93
CA PRO A 86 10.46 -6.38 -16.48
C PRO A 86 11.16 -5.01 -16.42
N GLU A 87 12.20 -4.92 -15.59
CA GLU A 87 13.04 -3.73 -15.43
C GLU A 87 12.23 -2.46 -15.13
N LEU A 88 11.19 -2.61 -14.30
CA LEU A 88 10.32 -1.50 -13.95
C LEU A 88 11.11 -0.48 -13.12
N ARG A 89 11.13 0.76 -13.61
CA ARG A 89 11.63 1.94 -12.90
C ARG A 89 10.56 3.01 -12.90
N LEU A 90 10.19 3.44 -11.70
CA LEU A 90 9.19 4.46 -11.42
C LEU A 90 9.84 5.60 -10.64
N VAL A 91 9.92 6.78 -11.24
CA VAL A 91 10.31 8.02 -10.54
C VAL A 91 9.05 8.79 -10.23
N VAL A 92 8.74 8.91 -8.94
CA VAL A 92 7.58 9.62 -8.41
C VAL A 92 8.05 10.98 -7.91
N PRO A 93 7.55 12.09 -8.49
CA PRO A 93 7.84 13.42 -7.96
C PRO A 93 7.18 13.56 -6.58
N LEU A 94 7.99 13.87 -5.55
CA LEU A 94 7.52 14.10 -4.19
C LEU A 94 7.97 15.48 -3.73
N ALA A 95 7.06 16.24 -3.14
CA ALA A 95 7.37 17.51 -2.50
C ALA A 95 8.39 17.30 -1.35
N GLY A 96 9.39 18.18 -1.23
CA GLY A 96 10.42 18.07 -0.20
C GLY A 96 11.55 17.10 -0.48
N LEU A 97 11.53 16.41 -1.63
CA LEU A 97 12.56 15.45 -2.03
C LEU A 97 13.11 15.84 -3.41
N PRO A 98 14.26 16.55 -3.47
CA PRO A 98 14.93 16.84 -4.74
C PRO A 98 15.18 15.55 -5.54
N GLY A 99 14.70 15.50 -6.78
CA GLY A 99 14.77 14.30 -7.64
C GLY A 99 13.68 13.24 -7.41
N GLY A 100 12.76 13.46 -6.46
CA GLY A 100 11.65 12.55 -6.14
C GLY A 100 12.07 11.25 -5.45
N ALA A 101 11.17 10.27 -5.45
CA ALA A 101 11.46 8.91 -5.03
C ALA A 101 11.50 7.99 -6.26
N THR A 102 12.57 7.22 -6.41
CA THR A 102 12.69 6.21 -7.47
C THR A 102 12.49 4.82 -6.88
N TRP A 103 11.53 4.06 -7.38
CA TRP A 103 11.39 2.63 -7.10
C TRP A 103 11.78 1.81 -8.34
N GLN A 104 12.64 0.82 -8.13
CA GLN A 104 13.09 -0.13 -9.15
C GLN A 104 12.79 -1.54 -8.71
N ALA A 105 12.29 -2.37 -9.62
CA ALA A 105 12.05 -3.79 -9.42
C ALA A 105 12.51 -4.59 -10.65
N GLN A 106 12.98 -5.82 -10.45
CA GLN A 106 13.33 -6.69 -11.59
C GLN A 106 12.12 -6.97 -12.49
N ALA A 107 10.95 -7.17 -11.89
CA ALA A 107 9.69 -7.08 -12.62
C ALA A 107 8.54 -6.72 -11.66
N LEU A 108 7.47 -6.17 -12.21
CA LEU A 108 6.16 -6.15 -11.55
C LEU A 108 5.26 -7.13 -12.30
N ARG A 109 4.68 -8.11 -11.60
CA ARG A 109 3.73 -9.04 -12.19
C ARG A 109 2.32 -8.70 -11.69
N LEU A 110 1.38 -8.58 -12.63
CA LEU A 110 -0.04 -8.54 -12.36
C LEU A 110 -0.63 -9.91 -12.73
N ARG A 111 -1.24 -10.57 -11.76
CA ARG A 111 -1.89 -11.88 -11.90
C ARG A 111 -3.39 -11.73 -11.82
N LEU A 112 -4.08 -12.26 -12.83
CA LEU A 112 -5.54 -12.40 -12.87
C LEU A 112 -5.90 -13.89 -12.95
N SER A 113 -6.86 -14.33 -12.14
CA SER A 113 -7.42 -15.67 -12.29
C SER A 113 -8.51 -15.65 -13.35
N LEU A 114 -8.53 -16.63 -14.26
CA LEU A 114 -9.56 -16.79 -15.29
C LEU A 114 -10.39 -18.05 -15.03
N THR A 115 -10.57 -18.39 -13.76
CA THR A 115 -11.34 -19.55 -13.29
C THR A 115 -12.83 -19.19 -13.19
N PRO A 116 -13.71 -19.70 -14.08
CA PRO A 116 -15.12 -19.28 -14.13
C PRO A 116 -15.96 -19.84 -12.98
N TRP A 117 -15.46 -20.80 -12.22
CA TRP A 117 -16.18 -21.48 -11.13
C TRP A 117 -15.96 -20.88 -9.74
N ASN A 118 -15.21 -19.78 -9.62
CA ASN A 118 -15.00 -19.08 -8.35
C ASN A 118 -14.95 -17.56 -8.56
N ASP A 119 -14.80 -16.80 -7.49
CA ASP A 119 -14.73 -15.34 -7.53
C ASP A 119 -13.30 -14.79 -7.72
N ALA A 120 -12.30 -15.64 -7.97
CA ALA A 120 -10.90 -15.22 -8.07
C ALA A 120 -10.62 -14.33 -9.29
N TRP A 121 -11.51 -14.30 -10.29
CA TRP A 121 -11.44 -13.40 -11.44
C TRP A 121 -11.80 -11.94 -11.11
N ARG A 122 -12.32 -11.67 -9.90
CA ARG A 122 -12.77 -10.33 -9.50
C ARG A 122 -11.62 -9.43 -9.02
N ASP A 123 -10.49 -10.02 -8.66
CA ASP A 123 -9.33 -9.32 -8.11
C ASP A 123 -8.10 -9.61 -8.95
N ALA A 124 -7.30 -8.57 -9.20
CA ALA A 124 -5.95 -8.71 -9.72
C ALA A 124 -4.94 -8.62 -8.56
N LEU A 125 -3.91 -9.45 -8.60
CA LEU A 125 -2.82 -9.45 -7.63
C LEU A 125 -1.57 -8.87 -8.28
N ALA A 126 -1.12 -7.71 -7.83
CA ALA A 126 0.15 -7.13 -8.22
C ALA A 126 1.24 -7.56 -7.23
N GLU A 127 2.31 -8.17 -7.73
CA GLU A 127 3.46 -8.63 -6.94
C GLU A 127 4.77 -8.15 -7.60
N PRO A 128 5.66 -7.44 -6.90
CA PRO A 128 7.01 -7.20 -7.39
C PRO A 128 7.82 -8.50 -7.29
N ILE A 129 8.59 -8.76 -8.33
CA ILE A 129 9.42 -9.95 -8.48
C ILE A 129 10.88 -9.55 -8.40
N GLY A 130 11.65 -10.34 -7.64
CA GLY A 130 13.10 -10.23 -7.57
C GLY A 130 13.61 -9.06 -6.73
N ALA A 131 14.86 -8.67 -6.97
CA ALA A 131 15.50 -7.58 -6.23
C ALA A 131 14.81 -6.24 -6.49
N GLN A 132 14.59 -5.48 -5.42
CA GLN A 132 14.01 -4.15 -5.48
C GLN A 132 14.96 -3.12 -4.86
N ARG A 133 14.87 -1.88 -5.32
CA ARG A 133 15.63 -0.74 -4.77
C ARG A 133 14.70 0.47 -4.67
N LEU A 134 14.80 1.16 -3.54
CA LEU A 134 14.16 2.45 -3.31
C LEU A 134 15.26 3.50 -3.22
N GLN A 135 15.18 4.54 -4.05
CA GLN A 135 16.05 5.70 -3.98
C GLN A 135 15.24 6.90 -3.53
N ALA A 136 15.63 7.52 -2.42
CA ALA A 136 15.00 8.73 -1.89
C ALA A 136 16.05 9.54 -1.11
N ALA A 137 15.95 10.88 -1.17
CA ALA A 137 16.87 11.78 -0.48
C ALA A 137 18.37 11.46 -0.76
N GLY A 138 18.70 11.14 -2.01
CA GLY A 138 20.07 10.80 -2.44
C GLY A 138 20.59 9.45 -1.95
N ARG A 139 19.79 8.65 -1.23
CA ARG A 139 20.17 7.32 -0.74
C ARG A 139 19.49 6.24 -1.56
N SER A 140 20.25 5.23 -1.98
CA SER A 140 19.72 4.01 -2.61
C SER A 140 19.69 2.88 -1.59
N LEU A 141 18.49 2.43 -1.24
CA LEU A 141 18.24 1.41 -0.24
C LEU A 141 17.72 0.13 -0.93
N PRO A 142 18.38 -1.03 -0.77
CA PRO A 142 17.79 -2.29 -1.20
C PRO A 142 16.49 -2.53 -0.42
N LEU A 143 15.49 -3.08 -1.11
CA LEU A 143 14.18 -3.40 -0.56
C LEU A 143 13.91 -4.88 -0.83
N THR A 144 13.65 -5.64 0.22
CA THR A 144 13.25 -7.05 0.11
C THR A 144 12.06 -7.31 1.01
N ALA A 145 11.21 -8.27 0.64
CA ALA A 145 10.11 -8.71 1.47
C ALA A 145 9.83 -10.18 1.18
N ASP A 146 9.44 -10.94 2.22
CA ASP A 146 8.97 -12.32 2.02
C ASP A 146 7.61 -12.32 1.32
N THR A 147 6.80 -11.29 1.57
CA THR A 147 5.57 -11.04 0.82
C THR A 147 5.38 -9.54 0.67
N MET A 148 5.11 -9.10 -0.55
CA MET A 148 4.65 -7.75 -0.85
C MET A 148 3.68 -7.88 -2.02
N ASN A 149 2.40 -7.61 -1.80
CA ASN A 149 1.43 -7.67 -2.88
C ASN A 149 0.35 -6.61 -2.70
N ALA A 150 -0.29 -6.26 -3.81
CA ALA A 150 -1.45 -5.40 -3.84
C ALA A 150 -2.61 -6.12 -4.52
N THR A 151 -3.75 -6.21 -3.84
CA THR A 151 -5.01 -6.70 -4.40
C THR A 151 -5.79 -5.52 -4.96
N ILE A 152 -6.06 -5.56 -6.26
CA ILE A 152 -6.75 -4.53 -7.02
C ILE A 152 -8.09 -5.11 -7.48
N PRO A 153 -9.22 -4.62 -6.95
CA PRO A 153 -10.53 -5.08 -7.40
C PRO A 153 -10.79 -4.60 -8.84
N LEU A 154 -11.21 -5.51 -9.72
CA LEU A 154 -11.45 -5.22 -11.14
C LEU A 154 -12.87 -4.73 -11.44
N ARG A 155 -13.70 -4.47 -10.42
CA ARG A 155 -15.10 -4.08 -10.60
C ARG A 155 -15.22 -2.69 -11.27
N PRO A 156 -15.89 -2.56 -12.42
CA PRO A 156 -16.05 -1.28 -13.14
C PRO A 156 -17.07 -0.30 -12.52
N ARG A 157 -17.77 -0.64 -11.42
CA ARG A 157 -19.02 0.05 -11.04
C ARG A 157 -18.97 0.87 -9.74
N GLU A 158 -17.91 0.79 -8.97
CA GLU A 158 -17.74 1.61 -7.76
C GLU A 158 -16.44 2.40 -7.88
N ALA A 159 -16.56 3.67 -8.28
CA ALA A 159 -15.47 4.61 -8.18
C ALA A 159 -14.95 4.60 -6.73
N GLY A 160 -13.71 4.14 -6.56
CA GLY A 160 -13.08 4.07 -5.25
C GLY A 160 -13.01 2.70 -4.60
N ALA A 161 -13.22 1.57 -5.30
CA ALA A 161 -12.97 0.25 -4.70
C ALA A 161 -11.55 0.14 -4.11
N PRO A 162 -11.37 -0.49 -2.92
CA PRO A 162 -10.13 -0.35 -2.17
C PRO A 162 -9.00 -1.21 -2.70
N ILE A 163 -7.88 -0.58 -3.04
CA ILE A 163 -6.61 -1.26 -3.25
C ILE A 163 -6.07 -1.66 -1.89
N ARG A 164 -5.88 -2.95 -1.66
CA ARG A 164 -5.28 -3.47 -0.41
C ARG A 164 -3.84 -3.84 -0.68
N VAL A 165 -2.92 -3.38 0.16
CA VAL A 165 -1.51 -3.76 0.12
C VAL A 165 -1.22 -4.60 1.35
N THR A 166 -0.55 -5.74 1.17
CA THR A 166 -0.04 -6.52 2.31
C THR A 166 1.46 -6.70 2.16
N LEU A 167 2.16 -6.59 3.29
CA LEU A 167 3.59 -6.81 3.38
C LEU A 167 3.92 -7.69 4.59
N ARG A 168 4.91 -8.57 4.42
CA ARG A 168 5.46 -9.41 5.48
C ARG A 168 6.98 -9.42 5.37
N GLN A 169 7.65 -9.25 6.50
CA GLN A 169 9.11 -9.29 6.62
C GLN A 169 9.78 -8.34 5.62
N LEU A 170 9.31 -7.09 5.57
CA LEU A 170 9.92 -6.06 4.74
C LEU A 170 11.24 -5.64 5.37
N ARG A 171 12.29 -5.62 4.57
CA ARG A 171 13.62 -5.17 4.95
C ARG A 171 14.03 -4.07 4.00
N LEU A 172 14.32 -2.89 4.54
CA LEU A 172 14.72 -1.70 3.80
C LEU A 172 16.12 -1.28 4.27
N GLY A 173 17.04 -1.13 3.31
CA GLY A 173 18.44 -0.86 3.60
C GLY A 173 19.27 -2.13 3.74
N ALA A 174 20.56 -1.94 3.98
CA ALA A 174 21.51 -3.03 4.22
C ALA A 174 22.04 -2.95 5.65
N ALA A 175 22.45 -4.09 6.20
CA ALA A 175 23.11 -4.12 7.50
C ALA A 175 24.36 -3.20 7.51
N PRO A 176 24.62 -2.46 8.60
CA PRO A 176 23.89 -2.44 9.87
C PRO A 176 22.67 -1.49 9.89
N GLN A 177 22.43 -0.72 8.83
CA GLN A 177 21.40 0.33 8.76
C GLN A 177 20.04 -0.16 8.25
N MET A 178 19.72 -1.43 8.48
CA MET A 178 18.50 -2.05 7.98
C MET A 178 17.31 -1.73 8.89
N VAL A 179 16.22 -1.27 8.29
CA VAL A 179 14.91 -1.18 8.94
C VAL A 179 14.14 -2.45 8.57
N GLU A 180 13.57 -3.13 9.56
CA GLU A 180 12.72 -4.29 9.33
C GLU A 180 11.29 -3.99 9.76
N VAL A 181 10.31 -4.54 9.02
CA VAL A 181 8.89 -4.49 9.36
C VAL A 181 8.34 -5.90 9.27
N ALA A 182 7.96 -6.47 10.41
CA ALA A 182 7.48 -7.84 10.44
C ALA A 182 6.19 -8.01 9.63
N GLN A 183 5.26 -7.06 9.77
CA GLN A 183 3.97 -7.08 9.08
C GLN A 183 3.48 -5.67 8.77
N GLY A 184 2.78 -5.53 7.66
CA GLY A 184 2.05 -4.32 7.37
C GLY A 184 0.88 -4.54 6.43
N ALA A 185 -0.08 -3.64 6.52
CA ALA A 185 -1.24 -3.59 5.68
C ALA A 185 -1.53 -2.14 5.29
N GLY A 186 -1.82 -1.93 4.01
CA GLY A 186 -2.24 -0.65 3.47
C GLY A 186 -3.61 -0.79 2.82
N ARG A 187 -4.40 0.27 2.84
CA ARG A 187 -5.63 0.38 2.05
C ARG A 187 -5.73 1.77 1.45
N ILE A 188 -5.97 1.84 0.14
CA ILE A 188 -6.24 3.08 -0.57
C ILE A 188 -7.64 2.95 -1.13
N GLU A 189 -8.55 3.82 -0.69
CA GLU A 189 -9.95 3.83 -1.13
C GLU A 189 -10.34 5.26 -1.50
N GLY A 190 -10.47 5.53 -2.80
CA GLY A 190 -10.68 6.87 -3.33
C GLY A 190 -9.57 7.83 -2.87
N ARG A 191 -9.87 8.69 -1.91
CA ARG A 191 -8.96 9.69 -1.34
C ARG A 191 -8.52 9.39 0.09
N SER A 192 -8.90 8.22 0.60
CA SER A 192 -8.49 7.74 1.93
C SER A 192 -7.31 6.79 1.82
N LEU A 193 -6.41 6.91 2.78
CA LEU A 193 -5.25 6.06 2.98
C LEU A 193 -5.29 5.51 4.40
N THR A 194 -5.20 4.19 4.54
CA THR A 194 -4.86 3.55 5.80
C THR A 194 -3.55 2.80 5.65
N LEU A 195 -2.69 2.87 6.65
CA LEU A 195 -1.44 2.13 6.74
C LEU A 195 -1.26 1.65 8.17
N ASP A 196 -1.08 0.36 8.36
CA ASP A 196 -0.80 -0.25 9.65
C ASP A 196 0.49 -1.05 9.53
N LEU A 197 1.49 -0.74 10.35
CA LEU A 197 2.76 -1.44 10.44
C LEU A 197 2.90 -2.03 11.85
N ARG A 198 3.42 -3.25 11.95
CA ARG A 198 3.68 -3.94 13.21
C ARG A 198 5.11 -4.40 13.29
N ASP A 199 5.66 -4.28 14.50
CA ASP A 199 7.02 -4.68 14.87
C ASP A 199 8.06 -4.12 13.90
N LEU A 200 8.12 -2.78 13.86
CA LEU A 200 9.14 -2.02 13.14
C LEU A 200 10.44 -2.08 13.95
N THR A 201 11.49 -2.68 13.41
CA THR A 201 12.82 -2.73 14.05
C THR A 201 13.71 -1.64 13.46
N LEU A 202 14.17 -0.74 14.32
CA LEU A 202 15.06 0.35 13.99
C LEU A 202 16.52 -0.14 13.87
N PRO A 203 17.32 0.48 12.98
CA PRO A 203 18.69 0.08 12.70
C PRO A 203 19.66 0.40 13.85
N VAL A 204 19.30 1.37 14.69
CA VAL A 204 20.11 1.84 15.81
C VAL A 204 19.27 1.80 17.09
N GLU A 205 19.95 1.66 18.22
CA GLU A 205 19.32 1.91 19.52
C GLU A 205 18.73 3.31 19.53
N ALA A 206 17.47 3.37 19.96
CA ALA A 206 16.72 4.60 20.05
C ALA A 206 16.17 4.71 21.48
N PRO A 207 15.84 5.92 21.96
CA PRO A 207 15.59 6.14 23.38
C PRO A 207 14.52 5.23 23.99
N LEU A 208 13.43 4.96 23.25
CA LEU A 208 12.32 4.09 23.66
C LEU A 208 12.51 2.63 23.21
N GLY A 209 13.75 2.22 22.94
CA GLY A 209 14.12 0.91 22.42
C GLY A 209 14.05 0.83 20.89
N ARG A 210 14.55 -0.28 20.35
CA ARG A 210 14.65 -0.50 18.89
C ARG A 210 13.35 -0.85 18.20
N ILE A 211 12.35 -1.35 18.91
CA ILE A 211 11.14 -1.92 18.29
C ILE A 211 9.95 -0.99 18.51
N ILE A 212 9.38 -0.49 17.42
CA ILE A 212 8.06 0.15 17.39
C ILE A 212 7.03 -0.95 17.17
N THR A 213 6.28 -1.29 18.22
CA THR A 213 5.31 -2.39 18.19
C THR A 213 4.19 -2.14 17.18
N ALA A 214 3.72 -0.90 17.06
CA ALA A 214 2.71 -0.54 16.08
C ALA A 214 2.81 0.92 15.63
N LEU A 215 2.65 1.15 14.34
CA LEU A 215 2.49 2.47 13.72
C LEU A 215 1.27 2.40 12.79
N GLY A 216 0.25 3.22 13.06
CA GLY A 216 -0.96 3.30 12.25
C GLY A 216 -1.16 4.70 11.70
N VAL A 217 -1.63 4.80 10.46
CA VAL A 217 -2.00 6.06 9.81
C VAL A 217 -3.36 5.87 9.16
N ARG A 218 -4.28 6.80 9.39
CA ARG A 218 -5.56 6.94 8.71
C ARG A 218 -5.73 8.39 8.34
N ALA A 219 -5.74 8.67 7.05
CA ALA A 219 -5.87 10.01 6.53
C ALA A 219 -6.79 10.03 5.30
N ALA A 220 -7.48 11.14 5.09
CA ALA A 220 -8.25 11.40 3.88
C ALA A 220 -7.87 12.75 3.31
N MET A 221 -7.69 12.82 1.98
CA MET A 221 -7.43 14.08 1.30
C MET A 221 -8.76 14.73 0.88
N LEU A 222 -8.95 15.98 1.27
CA LEU A 222 -10.06 16.87 0.94
C LEU A 222 -9.63 17.91 -0.12
N GLY A 223 -10.61 18.60 -0.72
CA GLY A 223 -10.38 19.60 -1.77
C GLY A 223 -10.11 19.02 -3.16
N PRO A 224 -9.74 19.80 -4.18
CA PRO A 224 -9.36 19.27 -5.49
C PRO A 224 -8.13 18.34 -5.38
N VAL A 225 -7.97 17.34 -6.24
CA VAL A 225 -6.69 16.57 -6.28
C VAL A 225 -5.70 17.42 -7.07
N PRO A 226 -4.50 17.74 -6.54
CA PRO A 226 -3.49 18.39 -7.35
C PRO A 226 -3.06 17.45 -8.48
N ASP A 227 -3.16 17.92 -9.73
CA ASP A 227 -2.66 17.23 -10.92
C ASP A 227 -1.15 17.02 -10.79
N LEU A 228 -0.64 15.81 -10.53
CA LEU A 228 0.75 15.62 -10.10
C LEU A 228 1.84 15.91 -11.16
N GLY A 229 1.49 16.34 -12.39
CA GLY A 229 2.25 17.04 -13.46
C GLY A 229 3.79 17.15 -13.46
N SER A 230 4.51 16.82 -14.54
CA SER A 230 5.81 17.50 -14.87
C SER A 230 5.70 18.36 -16.12
N PHE A 231 4.68 18.13 -16.95
CA PHE A 231 4.28 19.06 -18.00
C PHE A 231 3.20 20.03 -17.51
N GLY A 232 2.68 19.81 -16.30
CA GLY A 232 1.94 20.78 -15.52
C GLY A 232 2.87 21.77 -14.81
N PRO A 233 2.32 22.86 -14.25
CA PRO A 233 3.12 23.90 -13.62
C PRO A 233 3.89 23.30 -12.42
N PRO A 234 5.06 23.84 -12.00
CA PRO A 234 5.98 23.22 -11.04
C PRO A 234 5.32 22.69 -9.75
N PRO A 235 5.85 21.67 -9.06
CA PRO A 235 5.30 21.15 -7.80
C PRO A 235 4.79 22.22 -6.82
N ALA A 236 5.51 23.34 -6.68
CA ALA A 236 5.09 24.50 -5.88
C ALA A 236 3.75 25.09 -6.33
N SER A 237 3.57 25.34 -7.62
CA SER A 237 2.33 25.91 -8.18
C SER A 237 1.11 25.00 -7.99
N ARG A 238 1.32 23.68 -7.99
CA ARG A 238 0.25 22.71 -7.76
C ARG A 238 -0.15 22.64 -6.30
N ALA A 239 0.84 22.71 -5.42
CA ALA A 239 0.63 22.83 -4.00
C ALA A 239 -0.12 24.12 -3.66
N ALA A 240 0.24 25.22 -4.34
CA ALA A 240 -0.50 26.48 -4.27
C ALA A 240 -1.94 26.31 -4.77
N ALA A 241 -2.15 25.74 -5.96
CA ALA A 241 -3.49 25.49 -6.49
C ALA A 241 -4.34 24.58 -5.58
N TRP A 242 -3.72 23.54 -4.99
CA TRP A 242 -4.38 22.67 -4.01
C TRP A 242 -4.81 23.45 -2.76
N ARG A 243 -3.88 24.21 -2.18
CA ARG A 243 -4.13 25.08 -1.02
C ARG A 243 -5.24 26.09 -1.33
N ASP A 244 -5.14 26.79 -2.45
CA ASP A 244 -6.04 27.85 -2.87
C ASP A 244 -7.43 27.29 -3.21
N GLY A 245 -7.50 26.02 -3.65
CA GLY A 245 -8.73 25.25 -3.81
C GLY A 245 -9.32 24.69 -2.51
N GLY A 246 -8.81 25.07 -1.34
CA GLY A 246 -9.29 24.57 -0.04
C GLY A 246 -8.83 23.15 0.31
N GLY A 247 -7.70 22.74 -0.26
CA GLY A 247 -7.09 21.44 -0.01
C GLY A 247 -6.66 21.27 1.45
N GLU A 248 -7.16 20.20 2.08
CA GLU A 248 -6.78 19.79 3.43
C GLU A 248 -6.58 18.27 3.48
N ILE A 249 -5.74 17.81 4.38
CA ILE A 249 -5.59 16.41 4.77
C ILE A 249 -6.28 16.27 6.13
N ASP A 250 -7.37 15.51 6.17
CA ASP A 250 -8.02 15.08 7.40
C ASP A 250 -7.25 13.88 7.97
N LEU A 251 -6.38 14.13 8.94
CA LEU A 251 -5.65 13.10 9.68
C LEU A 251 -6.57 12.56 10.78
N GLN A 252 -7.28 11.50 10.47
CA GLN A 252 -8.22 10.86 11.39
C GLN A 252 -7.48 10.21 12.56
N ALA A 253 -6.36 9.53 12.28
CA ALA A 253 -5.51 8.95 13.31
C ALA A 253 -4.09 8.68 12.82
N LEU A 254 -3.09 9.18 13.54
CA LEU A 254 -1.70 8.70 13.52
C LEU A 254 -1.46 8.06 14.89
N THR A 255 -1.33 6.74 14.97
CA THR A 255 -1.14 5.99 16.21
C THR A 255 0.27 5.44 16.31
N LEU A 256 0.88 5.53 17.49
CA LEU A 256 2.22 5.05 17.76
C LEU A 256 2.24 4.26 19.08
N ARG A 257 2.84 3.07 19.05
CA ARG A 257 3.15 2.27 20.24
C ARG A 257 4.63 1.92 20.26
N TRP A 258 5.38 2.45 21.22
CA TRP A 258 6.84 2.35 21.26
C TRP A 258 7.38 2.43 22.69
N GLY A 259 8.02 1.36 23.19
CA GLY A 259 8.76 1.39 24.46
C GLY A 259 7.97 1.85 25.68
N GLY A 260 6.67 1.58 25.75
CA GLY A 260 5.78 2.05 26.82
C GLY A 260 5.01 3.33 26.52
N LEU A 261 5.38 4.06 25.46
CA LEU A 261 4.59 5.16 24.92
C LEU A 261 3.45 4.62 24.06
N SER A 262 2.22 5.07 24.34
CA SER A 262 1.05 4.85 23.48
C SER A 262 0.40 6.20 23.21
N ALA A 263 0.57 6.70 21.99
CA ALA A 263 0.10 8.02 21.59
C ALA A 263 -0.72 7.96 20.31
N SER A 264 -1.66 8.89 20.16
CA SER A 264 -2.38 9.13 18.92
C SER A 264 -2.51 10.61 18.63
N VAL A 265 -2.40 10.97 17.34
CA VAL A 265 -2.61 12.34 16.85
C VAL A 265 -3.74 12.33 15.84
N SER A 266 -4.65 13.29 15.94
CA SER A 266 -5.67 13.56 14.92
C SER A 266 -5.76 15.06 14.67
N GLY A 267 -6.20 15.45 13.48
CA GLY A 267 -6.28 16.87 13.12
C GLY A 267 -6.42 17.11 11.63
N ARG A 268 -6.33 18.38 11.24
CA ARG A 268 -6.32 18.78 9.83
C ARG A 268 -5.00 19.46 9.49
N LEU A 269 -4.47 19.08 8.34
CA LEU A 269 -3.22 19.59 7.80
C LEU A 269 -3.49 20.25 6.45
N GLY A 270 -2.96 21.43 6.23
CA GLY A 270 -2.97 22.14 4.96
C GLY A 270 -1.60 22.75 4.69
N LEU A 271 -1.54 23.68 3.73
CA LEU A 271 -0.33 24.46 3.45
C LEU A 271 -0.55 25.93 3.79
N ASP A 272 0.51 26.60 4.24
CA ASP A 272 0.53 28.04 4.49
C ASP A 272 0.89 28.86 3.24
N GLY A 273 1.09 30.17 3.42
CA GLY A 273 1.48 31.09 2.34
C GLY A 273 2.81 30.72 1.68
N ALA A 274 3.75 30.16 2.45
CA ALA A 274 5.07 29.70 2.01
C ALA A 274 5.07 28.22 1.56
N LEU A 275 3.88 27.65 1.36
CA LEU A 275 3.67 26.24 1.02
C LEU A 275 4.34 25.28 2.02
N GLN A 276 4.39 25.68 3.29
CA GLN A 276 4.82 24.83 4.39
C GLN A 276 3.60 24.19 5.06
N PRO A 277 3.75 22.97 5.61
CA PRO A 277 2.70 22.33 6.36
C PRO A 277 2.22 23.21 7.53
N ARG A 278 0.91 23.44 7.60
CA ARG A 278 0.24 24.07 8.74
C ARG A 278 -0.95 23.24 9.17
N GLY A 279 -1.33 23.32 10.43
CA GLY A 279 -2.51 22.59 10.88
C GLY A 279 -2.77 22.68 12.37
N SER A 280 -3.88 22.11 12.78
CA SER A 280 -4.26 21.98 14.18
C SER A 280 -4.87 20.61 14.42
N GLY A 281 -4.69 20.14 15.65
CA GLY A 281 -5.09 18.80 16.02
C GLY A 281 -5.07 18.58 17.53
N ARG A 282 -5.17 17.31 17.90
CA ARG A 282 -5.09 16.84 19.28
C ARG A 282 -4.11 15.68 19.35
N LEU A 283 -3.25 15.73 20.35
CA LEU A 283 -2.43 14.61 20.78
C LEU A 283 -3.11 13.99 22.00
N ALA A 284 -3.39 12.70 21.93
CA ALA A 284 -3.83 11.89 23.04
C ALA A 284 -2.71 10.93 23.44
N VAL A 285 -2.36 10.91 24.73
CA VAL A 285 -1.41 9.98 25.32
C VAL A 285 -2.16 9.10 26.30
N ALA A 286 -2.13 7.78 26.06
CA ALA A 286 -2.68 6.80 26.99
C ALA A 286 -1.66 6.51 28.09
N ASN A 287 -2.15 6.33 29.33
CA ASN A 287 -1.32 6.15 30.52
C ASN A 287 -0.20 7.19 30.61
N PRO A 288 -0.52 8.50 30.71
CA PRO A 288 0.48 9.54 30.63
C PRO A 288 1.55 9.46 31.74
N ALA A 289 1.25 8.85 32.90
CA ALA A 289 2.24 8.56 33.93
C ALA A 289 3.31 7.58 33.43
N GLN A 290 2.88 6.43 32.90
CA GLN A 290 3.77 5.43 32.30
C GLN A 290 4.56 6.02 31.11
N ALA A 291 3.91 6.83 30.27
CA ALA A 291 4.59 7.49 29.17
C ALA A 291 5.65 8.49 29.66
N THR A 292 5.37 9.23 30.73
CA THR A 292 6.33 10.16 31.35
C THR A 292 7.53 9.41 31.91
N ASP A 293 7.30 8.29 32.58
CA ASP A 293 8.37 7.45 33.14
C ASP A 293 9.22 6.83 32.04
N ALA A 294 8.60 6.24 31.01
CA ALA A 294 9.31 5.69 29.86
C ALA A 294 10.16 6.75 29.13
N LEU A 295 9.63 7.97 28.94
CA LEU A 295 10.38 9.06 28.32
C LEU A 295 11.53 9.57 29.21
N ALA A 296 11.36 9.56 30.54
CA ALA A 296 12.39 9.97 31.49
C ALA A 296 13.52 8.93 31.57
N GLU A 297 13.18 7.64 31.65
CA GLU A 297 14.14 6.52 31.64
C GLU A 297 14.93 6.46 30.33
N ALA A 298 14.26 6.74 29.21
CA ALA A 298 14.86 6.87 27.89
C ALA A 298 15.77 8.11 27.74
N GLY A 299 15.78 9.03 28.70
CA GLY A 299 16.52 10.29 28.62
C GLY A 299 15.94 11.31 27.64
N VAL A 300 14.74 11.04 27.08
CA VAL A 300 14.03 11.98 26.20
C VAL A 300 13.47 13.16 27.00
N LEU A 301 12.99 12.88 28.22
CA LEU A 301 12.44 13.88 29.12
C LEU A 301 13.41 14.13 30.28
N ALA A 302 13.84 15.39 30.47
CA ALA A 302 14.73 15.73 31.58
C ALA A 302 14.07 15.41 32.94
N PRO A 303 14.84 14.94 33.95
CA PRO A 303 14.26 14.50 35.22
C PRO A 303 13.39 15.55 35.92
N ARG A 304 13.77 16.83 35.83
CA ARG A 304 13.00 17.95 36.38
C ARG A 304 11.64 18.11 35.68
N MET A 305 11.60 17.98 34.36
CA MET A 305 10.36 18.05 33.58
C MET A 305 9.47 16.84 33.85
N ALA A 306 10.05 15.65 34.01
CA ALA A 306 9.31 14.46 34.41
C ALA A 306 8.66 14.62 35.79
N ALA A 307 9.37 15.17 36.78
CA ALA A 307 8.82 15.45 38.11
C ALA A 307 7.65 16.45 38.06
N LEU A 308 7.80 17.53 37.28
CA LEU A 308 6.71 18.50 37.06
C LEU A 308 5.50 17.85 36.38
N ALA A 309 5.73 17.06 35.33
CA ALA A 309 4.66 16.34 34.64
C ALA A 309 3.91 15.43 35.61
N ARG A 310 4.61 14.58 36.39
CA ARG A 310 4.00 13.70 37.40
C ARG A 310 3.09 14.44 38.38
N GLY A 311 3.46 15.65 38.81
CA GLY A 311 2.64 16.48 39.71
C GLY A 311 1.38 17.05 39.05
N LEU A 312 1.44 17.38 37.76
CA LEU A 312 0.31 17.98 37.02
C LEU A 312 -0.63 16.95 36.40
N LEU A 313 -0.14 15.74 36.10
CA LEU A 313 -0.93 14.70 35.43
C LEU A 313 -2.26 14.37 36.13
N PRO A 314 -2.35 14.23 37.46
CA PRO A 314 -3.63 13.98 38.13
C PRO A 314 -4.69 15.07 37.90
N LEU A 315 -4.27 16.30 37.55
CA LEU A 315 -5.16 17.43 37.29
C LEU A 315 -5.60 17.51 35.82
N LEU A 316 -4.80 16.95 34.90
CA LEU A 316 -4.99 17.09 33.45
C LEU A 316 -5.45 15.79 32.78
N ALA A 317 -5.05 14.64 33.30
CA ALA A 317 -5.43 13.34 32.79
C ALA A 317 -6.90 13.07 33.12
N ARG A 318 -7.66 12.70 32.10
CA ARG A 318 -9.07 12.33 32.24
C ARG A 318 -9.19 10.81 32.28
N PRO A 319 -10.08 10.25 33.13
CA PRO A 319 -10.43 8.85 33.04
C PRO A 319 -11.07 8.57 31.67
N ASP A 320 -10.83 7.39 31.14
CA ASP A 320 -11.46 6.97 29.91
C ASP A 320 -12.96 6.70 30.17
N PRO A 321 -13.89 7.35 29.44
CA PRO A 321 -15.31 7.11 29.59
C PRO A 321 -15.72 5.64 29.31
N ALA A 322 -14.91 4.88 28.58
CA ALA A 322 -15.14 3.46 28.32
C ALA A 322 -14.48 2.51 29.35
N GLY A 323 -13.97 3.05 30.47
CA GLY A 323 -13.31 2.25 31.52
C GLY A 323 -11.86 1.83 31.19
N GLY A 324 -11.26 2.43 30.16
CA GLY A 324 -9.87 2.23 29.78
C GLY A 324 -8.85 3.04 30.58
N ALA A 325 -7.59 2.98 30.13
CA ALA A 325 -6.46 3.72 30.68
C ALA A 325 -6.71 5.24 30.75
N PRO A 326 -6.28 5.95 31.80
CA PRO A 326 -6.35 7.41 31.84
C PRO A 326 -5.66 8.03 30.60
N ARG A 327 -6.24 9.09 30.06
CA ARG A 327 -5.77 9.76 28.84
C ARG A 327 -5.46 11.22 29.11
N LEU A 328 -4.33 11.68 28.60
CA LEU A 328 -4.01 13.10 28.51
C LEU A 328 -4.25 13.55 27.08
N GLU A 329 -5.16 14.50 26.89
CA GLU A 329 -5.41 15.14 25.59
C GLU A 329 -4.92 16.57 25.62
N VAL A 330 -4.05 16.93 24.67
CA VAL A 330 -3.52 18.28 24.53
C VAL A 330 -3.73 18.79 23.10
N PRO A 331 -4.10 20.08 22.94
CA PRO A 331 -4.16 20.67 21.62
C PRO A 331 -2.74 20.75 21.04
N VAL A 332 -2.62 20.38 19.77
CA VAL A 332 -1.39 20.47 18.99
C VAL A 332 -1.59 21.43 17.84
N GLN A 333 -0.60 22.27 17.59
CA GLN A 333 -0.56 23.16 16.43
C GLN A 333 0.72 22.93 15.66
N LEU A 334 0.60 22.96 14.33
CA LEU A 334 1.72 23.00 13.41
C LEU A 334 1.69 24.37 12.73
N GLN A 335 2.61 25.23 13.11
CA GLN A 335 2.75 26.58 12.57
C GLN A 335 4.23 26.93 12.48
N ASP A 336 4.64 27.61 11.41
CA ASP A 336 6.03 28.03 11.18
C ASP A 336 7.04 26.87 11.33
N ARG A 337 6.62 25.68 10.89
CA ARG A 337 7.33 24.39 11.01
C ARG A 337 7.50 23.86 12.44
N ALA A 338 7.03 24.56 13.48
CA ALA A 338 7.05 24.07 14.85
C ALA A 338 5.77 23.29 15.15
N VAL A 339 5.92 22.04 15.56
CA VAL A 339 4.83 21.28 16.20
C VAL A 339 4.85 21.65 17.68
N THR A 340 3.83 22.36 18.13
CA THR A 340 3.67 22.76 19.53
C THR A 340 2.50 22.04 20.17
N ALA A 341 2.65 21.64 21.43
CA ALA A 341 1.59 21.06 22.24
C ALA A 341 1.49 21.82 23.56
N ALA A 342 0.31 22.37 23.88
CA ALA A 342 0.11 23.20 25.07
C ALA A 342 1.17 24.31 25.25
N GLY A 343 1.63 24.92 24.16
CA GLY A 343 2.66 25.98 24.16
C GLY A 343 4.11 25.50 24.19
N LEU A 344 4.36 24.19 24.33
CA LEU A 344 5.70 23.60 24.28
C LEU A 344 6.04 23.12 22.88
N SER A 345 7.18 23.54 22.34
CA SER A 345 7.68 23.06 21.05
C SER A 345 8.18 21.62 21.19
N LEU A 346 7.52 20.68 20.51
CA LEU A 346 7.88 19.26 20.51
C LEU A 346 8.97 18.95 19.48
N LEU A 347 8.78 19.40 18.25
CA LEU A 347 9.72 19.22 17.16
C LEU A 347 9.58 20.33 16.13
N ARG A 348 10.65 20.54 15.35
CA ARG A 348 10.63 21.44 14.20
C ARG A 348 10.78 20.62 12.93
N LEU A 349 9.85 20.78 12.00
CA LEU A 349 9.90 20.17 10.68
C LEU A 349 10.98 20.86 9.82
N PRO A 350 11.68 20.09 8.95
CA PRO A 350 12.54 20.69 7.93
C PRO A 350 11.72 21.56 6.98
N VAL A 351 12.38 22.49 6.27
CA VAL A 351 11.72 23.24 5.20
C VAL A 351 11.33 22.25 4.09
N LEU A 352 10.09 22.32 3.65
CA LEU A 352 9.64 21.61 2.47
C LEU A 352 10.13 22.36 1.24
N GLU A 353 11.19 21.84 0.62
CA GLU A 353 11.70 22.35 -0.65
C GLU A 353 10.84 21.84 -1.80
N TRP A 354 10.29 22.78 -2.58
CA TRP A 354 9.49 22.44 -3.74
C TRP A 354 10.40 22.43 -4.98
N PRO A 355 10.52 21.30 -5.70
CA PRO A 355 11.31 21.29 -6.92
C PRO A 355 10.78 22.31 -7.93
N GLY A 356 11.64 23.15 -8.48
CA GLY A 356 11.28 24.14 -9.52
C GLY A 356 10.69 25.47 -9.00
N SER A 357 11.04 25.89 -7.77
CA SER A 357 10.91 27.28 -7.32
C SER A 357 11.92 28.21 -7.98
#